data_AF-D1LU18-F1
#
_entry.id   AF-D1LU18-F1
#
_cell.length_a   1.000
_cell.length_b   1.000
_cell.length_c   1.000
_cell.angle_alpha   90.00
_cell.angle_beta   90.00
_cell.angle_gamma   90.00
#
_symmetry.space_group_name_H-M   'P 1'
#
loop_
_entity.id
_entity.type
_entity.pdbx_description
1 polymer ?
#
loop_
_entity_poly.entity_id
_entity_poly.type
_entity_poly.pdbx_seq_one_letter_code
_entity_poly.pdbx_strand_id
1 'polypeptide(L)'
;EKHKEKVIVDAYLTRGYEAKSDYFLRVHAYDAVAAQAFLVDFRATRFGMYSDVTESLVGITKALNYISKDKSPDLNKGLSGATYAGDAPRFAFMIPVKKNADWWNLMDEQRLKEMETHTLPTLAFLVNVKRKLYHS
;
A
#
# COMPACT_ATOMS: atom_id res chain seq x y z
N GLU A 1 -1.70 18.86 -14.11
CA GLU A 1 -0.86 19.10 -15.31
C GLU A 1 0.65 18.99 -15.09
N LYS A 2 1.32 19.85 -14.31
CA LYS A 2 2.82 19.90 -14.21
C LYS A 2 3.52 18.54 -14.02
N HIS A 3 2.96 17.64 -13.22
CA HIS A 3 3.57 16.35 -12.85
C HIS A 3 2.93 15.12 -13.50
N LYS A 4 1.96 15.30 -14.40
CA LYS A 4 1.06 14.21 -14.86
C LYS A 4 1.75 13.01 -15.51
N GLU A 5 2.92 13.23 -16.11
CA GLU A 5 3.68 12.20 -16.81
C GLU A 5 4.63 11.42 -15.89
N LYS A 6 4.88 11.95 -14.68
CA LYS A 6 5.90 11.41 -13.76
C LYS A 6 5.31 10.75 -12.53
N VAL A 7 4.12 11.18 -12.12
CA VAL A 7 3.47 10.70 -10.90
C VAL A 7 1.98 10.43 -11.12
N ILE A 8 1.46 9.47 -10.37
CA ILE A 8 0.02 9.26 -10.18
C ILE A 8 -0.30 9.63 -8.73
N VAL A 9 -1.37 10.38 -8.52
CA VAL A 9 -1.75 10.90 -7.20
C VAL A 9 -3.18 10.50 -6.90
N ASP A 10 -3.37 9.83 -5.76
CA ASP A 10 -4.67 9.64 -5.15
C ASP A 10 -4.78 10.55 -3.92
N ALA A 11 -5.96 11.13 -3.69
CA ALA A 11 -6.25 11.95 -2.53
C ALA A 11 -7.47 11.40 -1.78
N TYR A 12 -7.39 11.39 -0.46
CA TYR A 12 -8.43 10.81 0.39
C TYR A 12 -8.75 11.75 1.55
N LEU A 13 -10.04 11.90 1.86
CA LEU A 13 -10.51 12.64 3.03
C LEU A 13 -10.44 11.74 4.27
N THR A 14 -9.84 12.24 5.34
CA THR A 14 -9.76 11.53 6.64
C THR A 14 -10.35 12.34 7.80
N ARG A 15 -10.64 13.63 7.61
CA ARG A 15 -11.33 14.46 8.60
C ARG A 15 -12.64 13.80 9.03
N GLY A 16 -12.82 13.62 10.34
CA GLY A 16 -13.96 12.92 10.94
C GLY A 16 -13.78 11.41 11.11
N TYR A 17 -12.71 10.83 10.56
CA TYR A 17 -12.34 9.41 10.71
C TYR A 17 -10.98 9.21 11.39
N GLU A 18 -10.06 10.18 11.31
CA GLU A 18 -8.72 10.14 11.88
C GLU A 18 -8.45 11.41 12.71
N ALA A 19 -7.77 11.26 13.84
CA ALA A 19 -7.51 12.39 14.75
C ALA A 19 -6.32 13.25 14.31
N LYS A 20 -5.39 12.67 13.56
CA LYS A 20 -4.11 13.30 13.20
C LYS A 20 -4.03 13.81 11.76
N SER A 21 -5.07 13.62 10.96
CA SER A 21 -5.06 14.07 9.56
C SER A 21 -6.45 14.43 9.09
N ASP A 22 -6.51 15.43 8.22
CA ASP A 22 -7.74 15.80 7.52
C ASP A 22 -7.85 15.17 6.13
N TYR A 23 -6.69 14.88 5.54
CA TYR A 23 -6.56 14.17 4.28
C TYR A 23 -5.22 13.45 4.24
N PHE A 24 -5.05 12.52 3.30
CA PHE A 24 -3.74 12.02 2.92
C PHE A 24 -3.61 11.87 1.41
N LEU A 25 -2.36 11.88 0.93
CA LEU A 25 -2.00 11.67 -0.46
C LEU A 25 -1.27 10.34 -0.62
N ARG A 26 -1.63 9.57 -1.64
CA ARG A 26 -0.85 8.41 -2.08
C ARG A 26 -0.23 8.73 -3.44
N VAL A 27 1.08 8.89 -3.47
CA VAL A 27 1.83 9.28 -4.67
C VAL A 27 2.62 8.08 -5.18
N HIS A 28 2.41 7.71 -6.43
CA HIS A 28 3.17 6.67 -7.13
C HIS A 28 4.06 7.32 -8.16
N ALA A 29 5.31 6.88 -8.23
CA ALA A 29 6.26 7.28 -9.25
C ALA A 29 7.24 6.13 -9.49
N TYR A 30 7.82 6.09 -10.69
CA TYR A 30 8.98 5.24 -10.97
C TYR A 30 10.28 5.81 -10.38
N ASP A 31 10.31 7.12 -10.13
CA ASP A 31 11.43 7.84 -9.54
C ASP A 31 10.97 8.55 -8.25
N ALA A 32 11.65 8.24 -7.13
CA ALA A 32 11.34 8.84 -5.83
C ALA A 32 11.57 10.36 -5.83
N VAL A 33 12.50 10.86 -6.63
CA VAL A 33 12.76 12.31 -6.78
C VAL A 33 11.56 12.99 -7.45
N ALA A 34 10.91 12.33 -8.41
CA ALA A 34 9.70 12.86 -9.03
C ALA A 34 8.52 12.93 -8.05
N ALA A 35 8.34 11.91 -7.21
CA ALA A 35 7.34 11.94 -6.13
C ALA A 35 7.61 13.08 -5.13
N GLN A 36 8.88 13.26 -4.75
CA GLN A 36 9.27 14.37 -3.87
C GLN A 36 9.01 15.73 -4.51
N ALA A 37 9.38 15.92 -5.78
CA ALA A 37 9.16 17.19 -6.50
C ALA A 37 7.67 17.56 -6.55
N PHE A 38 6.79 16.57 -6.76
CA PHE A 38 5.35 16.78 -6.65
C PHE A 38 4.93 17.24 -5.25
N LEU A 39 5.41 16.57 -4.19
CA LEU A 39 5.04 16.90 -2.81
C LEU A 39 5.55 18.29 -2.37
N VAL A 40 6.75 18.67 -2.81
CA VAL A 40 7.31 20.02 -2.58
C VAL A 40 6.42 21.08 -3.23
N ASP A 41 6.07 20.90 -4.50
CA ASP A 41 5.17 21.82 -5.20
C ASP A 41 3.77 21.85 -4.57
N PHE A 42 3.24 20.69 -4.14
CA PHE A 42 1.95 20.61 -3.45
C PHE A 42 1.96 21.41 -2.15
N ARG A 43 3.03 21.30 -1.35
CA ARG A 43 3.22 22.10 -0.12
C ARG A 43 3.31 23.61 -0.38
N ALA A 44 3.72 24.02 -1.57
CA ALA A 44 3.74 25.42 -1.98
C ALA A 44 2.38 25.94 -2.51
N THR A 45 1.38 25.07 -2.68
CA THR A 45 0.03 25.51 -3.04
C THR A 45 -0.66 26.21 -1.88
N ARG A 46 -1.69 27.02 -2.16
CA ARG A 46 -2.50 27.65 -1.11
C ARG A 46 -3.09 26.65 -0.13
N PHE A 47 -3.49 25.45 -0.58
CA PHE A 47 -3.99 24.42 0.33
C PHE A 47 -2.85 23.80 1.16
N GLY A 48 -1.75 23.44 0.52
CA GLY A 48 -0.59 22.82 1.18
C GLY A 48 0.15 23.72 2.18
N MET A 49 0.16 25.04 1.96
CA MET A 49 0.79 26.00 2.87
C MET A 49 0.13 26.06 4.26
N TYR A 50 -1.16 25.69 4.35
CA TYR A 50 -1.91 25.61 5.62
C TYR A 50 -2.08 24.17 6.10
N SER A 51 -1.28 23.24 5.57
CA SER A 51 -1.34 21.83 5.95
C SER A 51 -0.05 21.44 6.65
N ASP A 52 -0.13 20.90 7.88
CA ASP A 52 1.01 20.33 8.58
C ASP A 52 1.12 18.83 8.27
N VAL A 53 2.33 18.37 7.93
CA VAL A 53 2.56 16.94 7.69
C VAL A 53 2.65 16.24 9.03
N THR A 54 1.73 15.32 9.29
CA THR A 54 1.71 14.54 10.53
C THR A 54 2.33 13.16 10.40
N GLU A 55 2.37 12.60 9.18
CA GLU A 55 3.04 11.34 8.89
C GLU A 55 3.53 11.30 7.42
N SER A 56 4.64 10.59 7.18
CA SER A 56 5.19 10.35 5.85
C SER A 56 5.77 8.93 5.77
N LEU A 57 5.23 8.13 4.85
CA LEU A 57 5.65 6.75 4.62
C LEU A 57 6.10 6.60 3.17
N VAL A 58 7.31 6.09 2.98
CA VAL A 58 7.90 5.82 1.67
C VAL A 58 8.13 4.32 1.55
N GLY A 59 7.80 3.74 0.39
CA GLY A 59 8.04 2.34 0.14
C GLY A 59 8.02 2.01 -1.35
N ILE A 60 8.48 0.80 -1.69
CA ILE A 60 8.60 0.31 -3.05
C ILE A 60 7.74 -0.94 -3.28
N THR A 61 7.17 -1.05 -4.48
CA THR A 61 6.50 -2.30 -4.91
C THR A 61 7.55 -3.34 -5.32
N LYS A 62 7.38 -4.59 -4.89
CA LYS A 62 8.25 -5.72 -5.27
C LYS A 62 7.45 -6.87 -5.85
N ALA A 63 8.13 -7.80 -6.50
CA ALA A 63 7.58 -9.11 -6.81
C ALA A 63 7.18 -9.87 -5.53
N LEU A 64 6.36 -10.91 -5.68
CA LEU A 64 5.89 -11.72 -4.56
C LEU A 64 7.06 -12.52 -3.94
N ASN A 65 7.40 -12.24 -2.69
CA ASN A 65 8.50 -12.93 -1.98
C ASN A 65 8.12 -14.35 -1.51
N TYR A 66 6.84 -14.56 -1.20
CA TYR A 66 6.32 -15.76 -0.52
C TYR A 66 5.29 -16.51 -1.37
N ILE A 67 4.11 -15.93 -1.58
CA ILE A 67 3.02 -16.56 -2.35
C ILE A 67 3.27 -16.40 -3.87
N SER A 68 4.45 -16.79 -4.33
CA SER A 68 4.79 -16.87 -5.75
C SER A 68 4.36 -18.20 -6.35
N LYS A 69 4.37 -18.31 -7.68
CA LYS A 69 4.08 -19.57 -8.39
C LYS A 69 5.01 -20.71 -7.96
N ASP A 70 6.28 -20.39 -7.72
CA ASP A 70 7.31 -21.39 -7.43
C ASP A 70 7.24 -21.90 -5.98
N LYS A 71 6.86 -21.03 -5.04
CA LYS A 71 6.89 -21.33 -3.60
C LYS A 71 5.54 -21.78 -3.04
N SER A 72 4.42 -21.28 -3.56
CA SER A 72 3.08 -21.61 -3.08
C SER A 72 2.07 -21.54 -4.23
N PRO A 73 2.10 -22.52 -5.17
CA PRO A 73 1.37 -22.45 -6.44
C PRO A 73 -0.14 -22.35 -6.29
N ASP A 74 -0.74 -23.11 -5.37
CA ASP A 74 -2.21 -23.14 -5.20
C ASP A 74 -2.74 -21.83 -4.62
N LEU A 75 -2.09 -21.29 -3.60
CA LEU A 75 -2.45 -19.97 -3.05
C LEU A 75 -2.16 -18.85 -4.05
N ASN A 76 -1.10 -18.96 -4.85
CA ASN A 76 -0.83 -18.01 -5.93
C ASN A 76 -1.92 -18.03 -7.00
N LYS A 77 -2.40 -19.21 -7.39
CA LYS A 77 -3.52 -19.38 -8.32
C LYS A 77 -4.79 -18.75 -7.77
N GLY A 78 -5.10 -18.98 -6.49
CA GLY A 78 -6.22 -18.34 -5.81
C GLY A 78 -6.10 -16.80 -5.79
N LEU A 79 -4.92 -16.29 -5.44
CA LEU A 79 -4.65 -14.85 -5.41
C LEU A 79 -4.76 -14.20 -6.78
N SER A 80 -4.24 -14.85 -7.82
CA SER A 80 -4.21 -14.31 -9.19
C SER A 80 -5.55 -14.47 -9.92
N GLY A 81 -6.36 -15.45 -9.52
CA GLY A 81 -7.68 -15.70 -10.10
C GLY A 81 -8.82 -14.92 -9.44
N ALA A 82 -8.63 -14.42 -8.22
CA ALA A 82 -9.65 -13.63 -7.53
C ALA A 82 -9.84 -12.25 -8.17
N THR A 83 -11.10 -11.85 -8.35
CA THR A 83 -11.48 -10.54 -8.90
C THR A 83 -12.45 -9.83 -7.98
N TYR A 84 -12.23 -8.53 -7.79
CA TYR A 84 -13.13 -7.67 -7.03
C TYR A 84 -14.49 -7.58 -7.72
N ALA A 85 -15.57 -7.82 -6.98
CA ALA A 85 -16.94 -7.89 -7.49
C ALA A 85 -17.93 -6.98 -6.75
N GLY A 86 -17.46 -6.14 -5.83
CA GLY A 86 -18.30 -5.14 -5.14
C GLY A 86 -18.54 -3.87 -5.95
N ASP A 87 -19.31 -2.95 -5.38
CA ASP A 87 -19.46 -1.59 -5.89
C ASP A 87 -18.12 -0.81 -5.91
N ALA A 88 -18.10 0.35 -6.55
CA ALA A 88 -16.91 1.22 -6.51
C ALA A 88 -16.49 1.51 -5.03
N PRO A 89 -15.24 1.17 -4.63
CA PRO A 89 -14.80 1.37 -3.25
C PRO A 89 -14.86 2.84 -2.84
N ARG A 90 -15.48 3.12 -1.68
CA ARG A 90 -15.64 4.48 -1.12
C ARG A 90 -14.64 4.82 -0.01
N PHE A 91 -13.93 3.81 0.51
CA PHE A 91 -13.03 3.94 1.65
C PHE A 91 -11.64 3.41 1.29
N ALA A 92 -10.61 3.97 1.93
CA ALA A 92 -9.23 3.52 1.83
C ALA A 92 -8.61 3.41 3.22
N PHE A 93 -7.76 2.40 3.42
CA PHE A 93 -7.04 2.16 4.66
C PHE A 93 -5.55 2.05 4.35
N MET A 94 -4.73 2.78 5.11
CA MET A 94 -3.28 2.72 5.04
C MET A 94 -2.75 2.28 6.40
N ILE A 95 -2.12 1.11 6.44
CA ILE A 95 -1.69 0.47 7.69
C ILE A 95 -0.18 0.20 7.59
N PRO A 96 0.68 1.00 8.26
CA PRO A 96 2.10 0.69 8.34
C PRO A 96 2.31 -0.56 9.23
N VAL A 97 3.15 -1.49 8.77
CA VAL A 97 3.44 -2.73 9.49
C VAL A 97 4.94 -2.88 9.65
N LYS A 98 5.40 -3.00 10.89
CA LYS A 98 6.79 -3.32 11.24
C LYS A 98 6.82 -4.64 11.98
N LYS A 99 7.45 -5.65 11.37
CA LYS A 99 7.70 -6.94 12.04
C LYS A 99 8.94 -6.82 12.94
N ASN A 100 8.92 -7.53 14.07
CA ASN A 100 9.98 -7.50 15.06
C ASN A 100 11.20 -8.34 14.62
N ALA A 101 12.27 -8.35 15.44
CA ALA A 101 13.48 -9.10 15.17
C ALA A 101 13.23 -10.62 15.09
N ASP A 102 12.34 -11.16 15.91
CA ASP A 102 12.02 -12.59 15.93
C ASP A 102 11.51 -13.05 14.57
N TRP A 103 10.63 -12.27 13.93
CA TRP A 103 10.17 -12.56 12.57
C TRP A 103 11.34 -12.63 11.58
N TRP A 104 12.28 -11.69 11.64
CA TRP A 104 13.38 -11.62 10.68
C TRP A 104 14.45 -12.68 10.90
N ASN A 105 14.55 -13.23 12.12
CA ASN A 105 15.44 -14.34 12.45
C ASN A 105 14.89 -15.72 12.06
N LEU A 106 13.62 -15.80 11.65
CA LEU A 106 13.05 -17.04 11.12
C LEU A 106 13.66 -17.40 9.76
N MET A 107 13.81 -18.72 9.54
CA MET A 107 14.19 -19.27 8.25
C MET A 107 13.16 -18.92 7.17
N ASP A 108 13.59 -18.92 5.90
CA ASP A 108 12.73 -18.58 4.77
C ASP A 108 11.48 -19.49 4.70
N GLU A 109 11.64 -20.78 5.00
CA GLU A 109 10.56 -21.78 5.00
C GLU A 109 9.55 -21.51 6.12
N GLN A 110 10.03 -21.09 7.29
CA GLN A 110 9.17 -20.73 8.42
C GLN A 110 8.35 -19.47 8.08
N ARG A 111 9.00 -18.44 7.55
CA ARG A 111 8.30 -17.22 7.10
C ARG A 111 7.31 -17.51 5.98
N LEU A 112 7.63 -18.42 5.06
CA LEU A 112 6.69 -18.85 4.02
C LEU A 112 5.43 -19.46 4.65
N LYS A 113 5.57 -20.43 5.56
CA LYS A 113 4.44 -21.07 6.23
C LYS A 113 3.54 -20.08 6.99
N GLU A 114 4.14 -19.09 7.66
CA GLU A 114 3.38 -18.03 8.32
C GLU A 114 2.62 -17.15 7.30
N MET A 115 3.23 -16.86 6.15
CA MET A 115 2.57 -16.09 5.08
C MET A 115 1.47 -16.90 4.37
N GLU A 116 1.60 -18.23 4.29
CA GLU A 116 0.52 -19.11 3.81
C GLU A 116 -0.66 -19.10 4.78
N THR A 117 -0.38 -19.21 6.09
CA THR A 117 -1.38 -19.08 7.16
C THR A 117 -2.11 -17.73 7.11
N HIS A 118 -1.40 -16.64 6.82
CA HIS A 118 -2.01 -15.33 6.59
C HIS A 118 -2.90 -15.28 5.33
N THR A 119 -2.46 -15.92 4.25
CA THR A 119 -3.12 -15.79 2.93
C THR A 119 -4.37 -16.64 2.84
N LEU A 120 -4.35 -17.87 3.35
CA LEU A 120 -5.43 -18.84 3.22
C LEU A 120 -6.81 -18.28 3.63
N PRO A 121 -7.01 -17.71 4.83
CA PRO A 121 -8.32 -17.18 5.22
C PRO A 121 -8.65 -15.83 4.56
N THR A 122 -7.65 -15.12 4.02
CA THR A 122 -7.85 -13.76 3.50
C THR A 122 -8.22 -13.70 2.02
N LEU A 123 -8.03 -14.80 1.27
CA LEU A 123 -8.43 -14.90 -0.14
C LEU A 123 -9.93 -14.60 -0.36
N ALA A 124 -10.78 -15.04 0.58
CA ALA A 124 -12.23 -14.82 0.47
C ALA A 124 -12.62 -13.33 0.46
N PHE A 125 -11.80 -12.45 1.04
CA PHE A 125 -12.07 -11.00 1.04
C PHE A 125 -11.67 -10.30 -0.26
N LEU A 126 -11.01 -10.97 -1.21
CA LEU A 126 -10.61 -10.32 -2.46
C LEU A 126 -11.80 -9.93 -3.35
N VAL A 127 -12.98 -10.52 -3.12
CA VAL A 127 -14.22 -10.14 -3.80
C VAL A 127 -14.73 -8.76 -3.39
N ASN A 128 -14.36 -8.27 -2.20
CA ASN A 128 -14.88 -7.01 -1.63
C ASN A 128 -13.80 -6.08 -1.05
N VAL A 129 -12.53 -6.49 -1.03
CA VAL A 129 -11.39 -5.68 -0.56
C VAL A 129 -10.26 -5.72 -1.57
N LYS A 130 -9.88 -4.55 -2.08
CA LYS A 130 -8.67 -4.37 -2.89
C LYS A 130 -7.46 -4.18 -1.96
N ARG A 131 -6.33 -4.81 -2.26
CA ARG A 131 -5.08 -4.68 -1.49
C ARG A 131 -3.89 -4.31 -2.37
N LYS A 132 -2.94 -3.55 -1.80
CA LYS A 132 -1.65 -3.24 -2.41
C LYS A 132 -0.59 -3.16 -1.31
N LEU A 133 0.57 -3.78 -1.56
CA LEU A 133 1.68 -3.88 -0.59
C LEU A 133 2.90 -3.10 -1.09
N TYR A 134 3.50 -2.32 -0.19
CA TYR A 134 4.79 -1.65 -0.37
C TYR A 134 5.75 -2.18 0.69
N HIS A 135 7.04 -2.14 0.38
CA HIS A 135 8.11 -2.49 1.32
C HIS A 135 8.87 -1.21 1.68
N SER A 136 9.14 -1.04 2.96
CA SER A 136 9.82 0.12 3.55
C SER A 136 11.01 -0.34 4.37
#